data_AF-A0A932I1V2-F1
#
_entry.id   AF-A0A932I1V2-F1
#
_cell.length_a   1.000
_cell.length_b   1.000
_cell.length_c   1.000
_cell.angle_alpha   90.00
_cell.angle_beta   90.00
_cell.angle_gamma   90.00
#
_symmetry.space_group_name_H-M   'P 1'
#
loop_
_entity.id
_entity.type
_entity.pdbx_description
1 polymer ?
#
loop_
_entity_poly.entity_id
_entity_poly.type
_entity_poly.pdbx_seq_one_letter_code
_entity_poly.pdbx_strand_id
1 'polypeptide(L)'
;MPELHIDAVVYEEDGLFVAHALQLDLVVTAPSEHEAIDDLLEVCQAQIVYAAENDNFENIFRPAPPEVWQRFFKTKAQAQKRQRETKISRWDSITSGLSLSAVPVMV
;
A
#
# COMPACT_ATOMS: atom_id res chain seq x y z
N MET A 1 -23.31 0.05 -1.71
CA MET A 1 -22.35 -0.96 -2.20
C MET A 1 -21.25 -1.07 -1.15
N PRO A 2 -20.75 -2.27 -0.81
CA PRO A 2 -19.60 -2.39 0.07
C PRO A 2 -18.38 -1.69 -0.54
N GLU A 3 -17.52 -1.14 0.31
CA GLU A 3 -16.25 -0.56 -0.09
C GLU A 3 -15.24 -1.70 -0.34
N LEU A 4 -14.62 -1.70 -1.52
CA LEU A 4 -13.59 -2.68 -1.90
C LEU A 4 -12.21 -2.05 -1.70
N HIS A 5 -11.39 -2.67 -0.86
CA HIS A 5 -10.00 -2.27 -0.63
C HIS A 5 -9.06 -3.18 -1.41
N ILE A 6 -8.20 -2.59 -2.25
CA ILE A 6 -7.15 -3.28 -2.99
C ILE A 6 -5.80 -2.72 -2.54
N ASP A 7 -4.91 -3.61 -2.09
CA ASP A 7 -3.54 -3.27 -1.76
C ASP A 7 -2.71 -3.34 -3.04
N ALA A 8 -1.81 -2.38 -3.20
CA ALA A 8 -0.88 -2.34 -4.32
C ALA A 8 0.54 -2.03 -3.85
N VAL A 9 1.52 -2.47 -4.63
CA VAL A 9 2.91 -2.02 -4.49
C VAL A 9 3.32 -1.33 -5.78
N VAL A 10 3.98 -0.18 -5.64
CA VAL A 10 4.59 0.54 -6.76
C VAL A 10 6.10 0.58 -6.55
N TYR A 11 6.85 0.30 -7.61
CA TYR A 11 8.32 0.34 -7.61
C TYR A 11 8.85 0.68 -8.99
N GLU A 12 10.04 1.24 -9.06
CA GLU A 12 10.73 1.50 -10.31
C GLU A 12 11.53 0.26 -10.75
N GLU A 13 11.44 -0.09 -12.03
CA GLU A 13 12.17 -1.18 -12.68
C GLU A 13 12.43 -0.79 -14.14
N ASP A 14 13.68 -0.90 -14.60
CA ASP A 14 14.11 -0.57 -15.97
C ASP A 14 13.68 0.83 -16.47
N GLY A 15 13.62 1.81 -15.57
CA GLY A 15 13.22 3.20 -15.88
C GLY A 15 11.72 3.40 -16.07
N LEU A 16 10.91 2.43 -15.69
CA LEU A 16 9.46 2.50 -15.65
C LEU A 16 8.95 2.25 -14.23
N PHE A 17 7.77 2.78 -13.92
CA PHE A 17 7.05 2.48 -12.68
C PHE A 17 6.15 1.28 -12.90
N VAL A 18 6.34 0.24 -12.09
CA VAL A 18 5.53 -0.97 -12.07
C VAL A 18 4.57 -0.88 -10.89
N ALA A 19 3.28 -1.01 -11.16
CA ALA A 19 2.25 -1.08 -10.13
C ALA A 19 1.56 -2.45 -10.15
N HIS A 20 1.52 -3.14 -9.01
CA HIS A 20 0.97 -4.51 -8.89
C HIS A 20 -0.13 -4.55 -7.84
N ALA A 21 -1.36 -4.86 -8.25
CA ALA A 21 -2.50 -5.12 -7.36
C ALA A 21 -2.40 -6.53 -6.76
N LEU A 22 -2.35 -6.62 -5.44
CA LEU A 22 -2.00 -7.87 -4.75
C LEU A 22 -3.16 -8.88 -4.70
N GLN A 23 -4.40 -8.39 -4.64
CA GLN A 23 -5.60 -9.22 -4.52
C GLN A 23 -6.07 -9.79 -5.86
N LEU A 24 -5.69 -9.16 -6.97
CA LEU A 24 -6.18 -9.44 -8.32
C LEU A 24 -5.11 -10.00 -9.26
N ASP A 25 -3.84 -9.95 -8.84
CA ASP A 25 -2.66 -10.29 -9.66
C ASP A 25 -2.63 -9.52 -10.99
N LEU A 26 -2.94 -8.23 -10.92
CA LEU A 26 -2.88 -7.31 -12.06
C LEU A 26 -1.62 -6.46 -11.95
N VAL A 27 -0.92 -6.30 -13.08
CA VAL A 27 0.28 -5.49 -13.18
C VAL A 27 0.17 -4.52 -14.34
N VAL A 28 0.65 -3.29 -14.13
CA VAL A 28 0.80 -2.28 -15.17
C VAL A 28 2.17 -1.63 -15.06
N THR A 29 2.60 -1.02 -16.15
CA THR A 29 3.87 -0.28 -16.22
C THR A 29 3.66 1.07 -16.89
N ALA A 30 4.17 2.15 -16.30
CA ALA A 30 4.04 3.48 -16.87
C ALA A 30 5.32 4.33 -16.67
N PRO A 31 5.50 5.42 -17.44
CA PRO A 31 6.63 6.34 -17.27
C PRO A 31 6.68 7.09 -15.93
N SER A 32 5.56 7.18 -15.21
CA SER A 32 5.48 7.86 -13.91
C SER A 32 4.68 7.06 -12.88
N GLU A 33 4.98 7.28 -11.58
CA GLU A 33 4.25 6.66 -10.47
C GLU A 33 2.75 6.96 -10.54
N HIS A 34 2.38 8.20 -10.87
CA HIS A 34 0.98 8.62 -10.96
C HIS A 34 0.24 7.89 -12.09
N GLU A 35 0.82 7.83 -13.29
CA GLU A 35 0.24 7.09 -14.41
C GLU A 35 0.12 5.60 -14.08
N ALA A 36 1.12 5.00 -13.45
CA ALA A 36 1.06 3.59 -13.07
C ALA A 36 -0.09 3.30 -12.08
N ILE A 37 -0.38 4.23 -11.18
CA ILE A 37 -1.52 4.13 -10.24
C ILE A 37 -2.85 4.29 -10.97
N ASP A 38 -2.99 5.29 -11.83
CA ASP A 38 -4.21 5.54 -12.61
C ASP A 38 -4.53 4.35 -13.53
N ASP A 39 -3.52 3.85 -14.26
CA ASP A 39 -3.64 2.68 -15.13
C ASP A 39 -4.03 1.44 -14.32
N LEU A 40 -3.45 1.24 -13.14
CA LEU A 40 -3.78 0.10 -12.28
C LEU A 40 -5.25 0.17 -11.81
N LEU A 41 -5.72 1.37 -11.44
CA LEU A 41 -7.12 1.59 -11.05
C LEU A 41 -8.08 1.29 -12.21
N GLU A 42 -7.77 1.77 -13.42
CA GLU A 42 -8.58 1.51 -14.61
C GLU A 42 -8.68 0.01 -14.91
N VAL A 43 -7.55 -0.70 -14.89
CA VAL A 43 -7.52 -2.15 -15.14
C VAL A 43 -8.25 -2.93 -14.04
N CYS A 44 -8.10 -2.54 -12.77
CA CYS A 44 -8.86 -3.15 -11.68
C CYS A 44 -10.37 -2.94 -11.87
N GLN A 45 -10.79 -1.73 -12.23
CA GLN A 45 -12.20 -1.42 -12.48
C GLN A 45 -12.75 -2.23 -13.66
N ALA A 46 -12.02 -2.28 -14.78
CA ALA A 46 -12.40 -3.05 -15.95
C ALA A 46 -12.57 -4.55 -15.62
N GLN A 47 -11.63 -5.13 -14.85
CA GLN A 47 -11.69 -6.52 -14.43
C GLN A 47 -12.91 -6.81 -13.55
N ILE A 48 -13.21 -5.92 -12.59
CA ILE A 48 -14.37 -6.05 -11.71
C ILE A 48 -15.68 -5.95 -12.50
N VAL A 49 -15.79 -4.96 -13.39
CA VAL A 49 -16.97 -4.76 -14.25
C VAL A 49 -17.18 -5.98 -15.14
N TYR A 50 -16.13 -6.43 -15.84
CA TYR A 50 -16.21 -7.59 -16.72
C TYR A 50 -16.73 -8.83 -15.99
N ALA A 51 -16.17 -9.11 -14.82
CA ALA A 51 -16.59 -10.28 -14.06
C ALA A 51 -18.00 -10.12 -13.46
N ALA A 52 -18.45 -8.90 -13.17
CA ALA A 52 -19.83 -8.64 -12.79
C ALA A 52 -20.82 -8.89 -13.93
N GLU A 53 -20.47 -8.47 -15.16
CA GLU A 53 -21.31 -8.65 -16.34
C GLU A 53 -21.39 -10.11 -16.81
N ASN A 54 -20.40 -10.93 -16.46
CA ASN A 54 -20.27 -12.32 -16.92
C ASN A 54 -20.47 -13.37 -15.80
N ASP A 55 -20.98 -12.97 -14.63
CA ASP A 55 -21.19 -13.83 -13.45
C ASP A 55 -19.92 -14.64 -13.07
N ASN A 56 -18.76 -13.99 -13.14
CA ASN A 56 -17.44 -14.62 -13.06
C ASN A 56 -16.62 -14.12 -11.85
N PHE A 57 -17.30 -13.71 -10.77
CA PHE A 57 -16.65 -13.19 -9.56
C PHE A 57 -15.70 -14.20 -8.90
N GLU A 58 -16.00 -15.49 -9.03
CA GLU A 58 -15.18 -16.59 -8.48
C GLU A 58 -13.74 -16.62 -9.02
N ASN A 59 -13.50 -16.02 -10.19
CA ASN A 59 -12.19 -16.02 -10.84
C ASN A 59 -11.43 -14.69 -10.71
N ILE A 60 -12.00 -13.66 -10.09
CA ILE A 60 -11.39 -12.33 -9.94
C ILE A 60 -10.24 -12.35 -8.93
N PHE A 61 -10.46 -12.95 -7.76
CA PHE A 61 -9.52 -12.86 -6.65
C PHE A 61 -8.41 -13.89 -6.81
N ARG A 62 -7.35 -13.48 -7.50
CA ARG A 62 -6.13 -14.24 -7.65
C ARG A 62 -5.02 -13.51 -6.90
N PRO A 63 -4.50 -14.08 -5.81
CA PRO A 63 -3.44 -13.41 -5.07
C PRO A 63 -2.17 -13.36 -5.92
N ALA A 64 -1.51 -12.20 -5.91
CA ALA A 64 -0.20 -12.04 -6.52
C ALA A 64 0.82 -13.02 -5.93
N PRO A 65 1.91 -13.32 -6.66
CA PRO A 65 2.96 -14.20 -6.19
C PRO A 65 3.56 -13.77 -4.82
N PRO A 66 4.03 -14.72 -3.99
CA PRO A 66 4.52 -14.44 -2.64
C PRO A 66 5.62 -13.37 -2.57
N GLU A 67 6.48 -13.29 -3.57
CA GLU A 67 7.56 -12.30 -3.68
C GLU A 67 7.03 -10.85 -3.71
N VAL A 68 5.88 -10.62 -4.32
CA VAL A 68 5.24 -9.30 -4.42
C VAL A 68 4.66 -8.89 -3.07
N TRP A 69 3.99 -9.83 -2.38
CA TRP A 69 3.51 -9.64 -1.02
C TRP A 69 4.66 -9.33 -0.04
N GLN A 70 5.79 -10.03 -0.17
CA GLN A 70 6.97 -9.75 0.64
C GLN A 70 7.49 -8.33 0.41
N ARG A 71 7.47 -7.83 -0.84
CA ARG A 71 7.84 -6.46 -1.17
C ARG A 71 6.89 -5.46 -0.48
N PHE A 72 5.59 -5.68 -0.59
CA PHE A 72 4.58 -4.84 0.06
C PHE A 72 4.77 -4.77 1.58
N PHE A 73 4.91 -5.90 2.27
CA PHE A 73 5.06 -5.93 3.73
C PHE A 73 6.37 -5.28 4.19
N LYS A 74 7.46 -5.44 3.44
CA LYS A 74 8.72 -4.74 3.71
C LYS A 74 8.54 -3.22 3.63
N THR A 75 7.92 -2.72 2.57
CA THR A 75 7.68 -1.27 2.40
C THR A 75 6.73 -0.72 3.46
N LYS A 76 5.63 -1.44 3.77
CA LYS A 76 4.65 -1.04 4.79
C LYS A 76 5.28 -0.94 6.18
N ALA A 77 6.09 -1.92 6.57
CA ALA A 77 6.78 -1.92 7.87
C ALA A 77 7.78 -0.74 7.98
N GLN A 78 8.49 -0.41 6.90
CA GLN A 78 9.39 0.72 6.85
C GLN A 78 8.64 2.06 6.98
N ALA A 79 7.52 2.22 6.28
CA ALA A 79 6.68 3.41 6.37
C ALA A 79 6.15 3.63 7.81
N GLN A 80 5.69 2.56 8.47
CA GLN A 80 5.21 2.63 9.85
C GLN A 80 6.32 2.98 10.85
N LYS A 81 7.53 2.44 10.67
CA LYS A 81 8.68 2.77 11.51
C LYS A 81 9.04 4.26 11.40
N ARG A 82 9.13 4.79 10.17
CA ARG A 82 9.38 6.22 9.92
C ARG A 82 8.33 7.10 10.58
N GLN A 83 7.04 6.75 10.43
CA GLN A 83 5.96 7.51 11.06
C GLN A 83 6.04 7.53 12.59
N ARG A 84 6.40 6.40 13.21
CA ARG A 84 6.60 6.31 14.67
C ARG A 84 7.76 7.18 15.14
N GLU A 85 8.90 7.14 14.45
CA GLU A 85 10.07 7.94 14.76
C GLU A 85 9.80 9.44 14.63
N THR A 86 9.11 9.88 13.56
CA THR A 86 8.72 11.28 13.39
C THR A 86 7.74 11.74 14.47
N LYS A 87 6.81 10.87 14.88
CA LYS A 87 5.85 11.17 15.95
C LYS A 87 6.56 11.29 17.30
N ILE A 88 7.48 10.38 17.63
CA ILE A 88 8.27 10.41 18.87
C ILE A 88 9.14 11.68 18.92
N SER A 89 9.89 11.96 17.86
CA SER A 89 10.73 13.17 17.73
C SER A 89 9.93 14.48 17.89
N ARG A 90 8.72 14.54 17.32
CA ARG A 90 7.82 15.70 17.47
C ARG A 90 7.33 15.89 18.90
N TRP A 91 7.07 14.83 19.64
CA TRP A 91 6.71 14.94 21.07
C TRP A 91 7.92 15.34 21.92
N ASP A 92 9.11 14.80 21.66
CA ASP A 92 10.35 15.17 22.34
C ASP A 92 10.66 16.66 22.18
N SER A 93 10.39 17.22 20.99
CA SER A 93 10.59 18.65 20.69
C SER A 93 9.66 19.56 21.48
N ILE A 94 8.46 19.10 21.84
CA ILE A 94 7.48 19.86 22.63
C ILE A 94 7.80 19.77 24.13
N THR A 95 8.33 18.62 24.59
CA THR A 95 8.73 18.41 25.99
C THR A 95 10.15 18.89 26.30
N SER A 96 10.95 19.27 25.29
CA SER A 96 12.31 19.81 25.47
C SER A 96 12.37 21.11 26.29
N GLY A 97 11.23 21.78 26.52
CA GLY A 97 11.08 22.93 27.42
C GLY A 97 10.46 22.62 28.79
N LEU A 98 10.08 21.37 29.05
CA LEU A 98 9.49 20.92 30.32
C LEU A 98 10.31 19.73 30.83
N SER A 99 11.28 20.02 31.70
CA SER A 99 11.89 18.99 32.55
C SER A 99 10.81 18.39 33.45
N LEU A 100 10.16 17.33 32.99
CA LEU A 100 9.28 16.50 33.79
C LEU A 100 9.92 15.11 33.89
N SER A 101 10.50 14.85 35.05
CA SER A 101 10.82 13.50 35.50
C SER A 101 9.52 12.72 35.69
N ALA A 102 9.12 11.94 34.69
CA ALA A 102 8.05 10.96 34.84
C ALA A 102 8.48 9.66 34.15
N VAL A 103 9.00 8.74 34.97
CA VAL A 103 9.22 7.33 34.63
C VAL A 103 7.83 6.66 34.50
N PRO A 104 7.60 5.71 33.57
CA PRO A 104 6.26 5.29 33.19
C PRO A 104 5.64 4.33 34.20
N VAL A 105 4.32 4.40 34.37
CA VAL A 105 3.52 3.33 34.97
C VAL A 105 2.77 2.63 33.85
N MET A 106 3.18 1.39 33.54
CA MET A 106 2.32 0.42 32.86
C MET A 106 1.35 -0.15 33.89
N VAL A 107 0.05 -0.10 33.56
CA VAL A 107 -0.96 -1.07 34.04
C VAL A 107 -1.72 -1.55 32.81
#